data_AF-A0A158PQ84-F1
#
_entry.id   AF-A0A158PQ84-F1
#
_cell.length_a   1.000
_cell.length_b   1.000
_cell.length_c   1.000
_cell.angle_alpha   90.00
_cell.angle_beta   90.00
_cell.angle_gamma   90.00
#
_symmetry.space_group_name_H-M   'P 1'
#
loop_
_entity.id
_entity.type
_entity.pdbx_description
1 polymer ?
#
loop_
_entity_poly.entity_id
_entity_poly.type
_entity_poly.pdbx_seq_one_letter_code
_entity_poly.pdbx_strand_id
1 'polypeptide(L)'
;MTPKIEESLTKGLSEAKDFLFTFTYVDTRRRHKCERNEIWVECTGCELKCGQSEFTPCFLICNPAGCYCPPHDGFRRDIAGKCVAVSECPKISAEKHKKFLNVTS
;
A
#
# COMPACT_ATOMS: atom_id res chain seq x y z
N MET A 1 16.75 -1.76 26.85
CA MET A 1 18.09 -1.33 27.33
C MET A 1 18.91 -1.02 26.09
N THR A 2 18.88 0.25 25.67
CA THR A 2 19.54 0.74 24.45
C THR A 2 20.88 1.38 24.84
N PRO A 3 22.00 1.03 24.21
CA PRO A 3 23.23 1.80 24.41
C PRO A 3 23.21 3.05 23.53
N LYS A 4 23.25 4.21 24.20
CA LYS A 4 23.64 5.51 23.65
C LYS A 4 25.14 5.47 23.33
N ILE A 5 25.53 5.77 22.10
CA ILE A 5 26.88 6.27 21.78
C ILE A 5 26.71 7.30 20.66
N GLU A 6 26.18 8.46 21.01
CA GLU A 6 26.40 9.67 20.23
C GLU A 6 27.80 10.23 20.57
N GLU A 7 28.32 11.02 19.64
CA GLU A 7 29.34 12.05 19.88
C GLU A 7 30.79 11.60 19.81
N SER A 8 31.32 11.44 18.59
CA SER A 8 32.66 11.90 18.20
C SER A 8 32.90 11.66 16.71
N LEU A 9 33.65 12.57 16.06
CA LEU A 9 34.10 12.58 14.66
C LEU A 9 33.21 13.30 13.63
N THR A 10 32.87 14.55 13.94
CA THR A 10 32.49 15.58 12.95
C THR A 10 33.64 16.48 12.48
N LYS A 11 34.93 16.12 12.62
CA LYS A 11 36.00 17.07 12.22
C LYS A 11 37.25 16.37 11.65
N GLY A 12 37.48 16.54 10.34
CA GLY A 12 38.83 16.55 9.76
C GLY A 12 39.04 15.68 8.51
N LEU A 13 39.58 16.32 7.46
CA LEU A 13 40.06 15.78 6.16
C LEU A 13 38.97 15.54 5.10
N SER A 14 38.39 16.53 4.40
CA SER A 14 39.01 17.58 3.54
C SER A 14 39.85 16.99 2.39
N GLU A 15 39.25 17.03 1.18
CA GLU A 15 39.84 17.13 -0.18
C GLU A 15 40.48 15.93 -0.92
N ALA A 16 40.07 14.66 -0.75
CA ALA A 16 40.50 13.61 -1.70
C ALA A 16 39.60 12.36 -1.84
N LYS A 17 38.40 12.33 -1.25
CA LYS A 17 37.52 11.15 -1.27
C LYS A 17 36.21 11.35 -2.05
N ASP A 18 36.04 12.50 -2.70
CA ASP A 18 34.80 12.83 -3.41
C ASP A 18 34.72 12.32 -4.85
N PHE A 19 35.81 11.75 -5.41
CA PHE A 19 35.79 11.26 -6.80
C PHE A 19 35.64 9.74 -6.97
N LEU A 20 35.70 8.94 -5.89
CA LEU A 20 35.51 7.47 -5.98
C LEU A 20 34.44 6.90 -5.03
N PHE A 21 33.95 7.70 -4.07
CA PHE A 21 32.99 7.20 -3.08
C PHE A 21 31.54 7.65 -3.33
N THR A 22 31.24 8.21 -4.49
CA THR A 22 29.88 8.59 -4.90
C THR A 22 29.20 7.55 -5.79
N PHE A 23 29.91 6.52 -6.27
CA PHE A 23 29.34 5.52 -7.18
C PHE A 23 28.79 4.25 -6.51
N THR A 24 29.07 4.00 -5.22
CA THR A 24 28.70 2.73 -4.56
C THR A 24 27.56 2.82 -3.54
N TYR A 25 27.10 4.02 -3.17
CA TYR A 25 25.95 4.15 -2.28
C TYR A 25 24.64 4.25 -3.07
N VAL A 26 24.18 3.12 -3.62
CA VAL A 26 22.77 2.96 -4.01
C VAL A 26 21.97 2.74 -2.72
N ASP A 27 21.20 3.74 -2.31
CA ASP A 27 20.30 3.65 -1.16
C ASP A 27 19.14 2.69 -1.44
N THR A 28 19.36 1.39 -1.21
CA THR A 28 18.33 0.34 -1.29
C THR A 28 17.36 0.37 -0.11
N ARG A 29 17.46 1.38 0.77
CA ARG A 29 16.73 1.48 2.04
C ARG A 29 15.52 2.41 2.02
N ARG A 30 14.99 2.78 0.85
CA ARG A 30 13.57 3.14 0.76
C ARG A 30 12.72 1.89 0.94
N ARG A 31 12.64 1.37 2.17
CA ARG A 31 11.56 0.47 2.56
C ARG A 31 10.29 1.30 2.54
N HIS A 32 9.62 1.29 1.39
CA HIS A 32 8.33 1.94 1.27
C HIS A 32 7.39 1.33 2.29
N LYS A 33 6.98 2.15 3.26
CA LYS A 33 6.15 1.70 4.37
C LYS A 33 4.70 1.69 3.91
N CYS A 34 4.20 0.50 3.60
CA CYS A 34 2.80 0.29 3.29
C CYS A 34 2.01 -0.13 4.53
N GLU A 35 0.70 0.07 4.49
CA GLU A 35 -0.19 -0.34 5.57
C GLU A 35 -0.42 -1.85 5.54
N ARG A 36 -1.18 -2.35 6.51
CA ARG A 36 -1.50 -3.78 6.60
C ARG A 36 -2.16 -4.27 5.30
N ASN A 37 -1.71 -5.44 4.84
CA ASN A 37 -2.16 -6.13 3.63
C ASN A 37 -1.86 -5.40 2.31
N GLU A 38 -1.02 -4.37 2.33
CA GLU A 38 -0.56 -3.69 1.13
C GLU A 38 0.88 -4.10 0.78
N ILE A 39 1.20 -4.09 -0.50
CA ILE A 39 2.53 -4.35 -1.03
C ILE A 39 3.02 -3.14 -1.83
N TRP A 40 4.29 -2.77 -1.68
CA TRP A 40 4.87 -1.76 -2.56
C TRP A 40 5.13 -2.39 -3.93
N VAL A 41 4.65 -1.74 -4.98
CA VAL A 41 4.89 -2.13 -6.37
C VAL A 41 5.33 -0.92 -7.17
N GLU A 42 6.24 -1.14 -8.13
CA GLU A 42 6.67 -0.10 -9.08
C GLU A 42 5.56 0.29 -10.06
N CYS A 43 4.55 -0.57 -10.20
CA CYS A 43 3.46 -0.44 -11.15
C CYS A 43 2.15 -0.83 -10.46
N THR A 44 1.35 0.15 -10.07
CA THR A 44 0.08 -0.13 -9.38
C THR A 44 -1.01 -0.52 -10.39
N GLY A 45 -1.72 -1.61 -10.09
CA GLY A 45 -2.83 -2.11 -10.90
C GLY A 45 -4.19 -1.58 -10.44
N CYS A 46 -5.27 -2.14 -10.97
CA CYS A 46 -6.60 -1.87 -10.43
C CYS A 46 -6.80 -2.59 -9.10
N GLU A 47 -7.40 -1.90 -8.14
CA GLU A 47 -7.81 -2.47 -6.86
C GLU A 47 -9.33 -2.63 -6.84
N LEU A 48 -9.81 -3.58 -6.03
CA LEU A 48 -11.24 -3.82 -5.84
C LEU A 48 -11.69 -3.36 -4.46
N LYS A 49 -12.87 -2.75 -4.39
CA LYS A 49 -13.54 -2.34 -3.16
C LYS A 49 -14.48 -3.44 -2.67
N CYS A 50 -14.76 -3.45 -1.38
CA CYS A 50 -15.80 -4.32 -0.82
C CYS A 50 -17.14 -4.11 -1.57
N GLY A 51 -17.78 -5.21 -1.99
CA GLY A 51 -19.02 -5.20 -2.76
C GLY A 51 -18.84 -5.11 -4.29
N GLN A 52 -17.61 -4.91 -4.80
CA GLN A 52 -17.34 -5.04 -6.23
C GLN A 52 -17.15 -6.51 -6.62
N SER A 53 -17.54 -6.84 -7.85
CA SER A 53 -17.38 -8.17 -8.44
C SER A 53 -15.91 -8.42 -8.82
N GLU A 54 -15.45 -9.67 -8.72
CA GLU A 54 -14.15 -10.09 -9.25
C GLU A 54 -14.03 -9.87 -10.76
N PHE A 55 -15.16 -9.80 -11.47
CA PHE A 55 -15.21 -9.58 -12.92
C PHE A 55 -15.22 -8.10 -13.32
N THR A 56 -14.95 -7.19 -12.38
CA THR A 56 -14.86 -5.77 -12.68
C THR A 56 -13.72 -5.54 -13.69
N PRO A 57 -13.99 -4.92 -14.86
CA PRO A 57 -12.97 -4.75 -15.88
C PRO A 57 -11.83 -3.86 -15.37
N CYS A 58 -10.60 -4.28 -15.65
CA CYS A 58 -9.39 -3.54 -15.35
C CYS A 58 -8.59 -3.33 -16.64
N PHE A 59 -8.22 -2.08 -16.92
CA PHE A 59 -7.32 -1.78 -18.02
C PHE A 59 -5.90 -2.23 -17.65
N LEU A 60 -5.18 -2.81 -18.61
CA LEU A 60 -3.77 -3.19 -18.47
C LEU A 60 -2.86 -1.95 -18.56
N ILE A 61 -3.08 -0.99 -17.66
CA ILE A 61 -2.33 0.26 -17.56
C ILE A 61 -1.51 0.21 -16.28
N CYS A 62 -0.27 0.71 -16.38
CA CYS A 62 0.61 0.88 -15.25
C CYS A 62 0.36 2.23 -14.58
N ASN A 63 -0.22 2.24 -13.38
CA ASN A 63 -0.30 3.45 -12.57
C ASN A 63 1.01 3.65 -11.80
N PRO A 64 1.28 4.87 -11.27
CA PRO A 64 2.52 5.18 -10.57
C PRO A 64 2.85 4.20 -9.44
N ALA A 65 4.15 4.06 -9.13
CA ALA A 65 4.63 3.25 -8.03
C ALA A 65 3.97 3.64 -6.70
N GLY A 66 3.61 2.66 -5.89
CA GLY A 66 2.79 2.88 -4.70
C GLY A 66 2.48 1.62 -3.90
N CYS A 67 1.82 1.82 -2.77
CA CYS A 67 1.23 0.74 -1.99
C CYS A 67 -0.04 0.25 -2.67
N TYR A 68 -0.08 -1.06 -2.93
CA TYR A 68 -1.13 -1.73 -3.69
C TYR A 68 -1.83 -2.77 -2.83
N CYS A 69 -3.16 -2.80 -2.89
CA CYS A 69 -4.02 -3.77 -2.24
C CYS A 69 -4.42 -4.89 -3.23
N PRO A 70 -3.75 -6.07 -3.20
CA PRO A 70 -3.81 -7.05 -4.29
C PRO A 70 -5.15 -7.81 -4.30
N PRO A 71 -6.03 -7.59 -5.30
CA PRO A 71 -7.33 -8.27 -5.33
C PRO A 71 -7.21 -9.76 -5.63
N HIS A 72 -6.18 -10.15 -6.40
CA HIS A 72 -5.88 -11.55 -6.74
C HIS A 72 -5.49 -12.39 -5.51
N ASP A 73 -5.00 -11.74 -4.45
CA ASP A 73 -4.67 -12.38 -3.17
C ASP A 73 -5.87 -12.37 -2.19
N GLY A 74 -7.06 -11.98 -2.66
CA GLY A 74 -8.27 -11.97 -1.83
C GLY A 74 -8.40 -10.77 -0.91
N PHE A 75 -7.79 -9.63 -1.28
CA PHE A 75 -7.94 -8.37 -0.55
C PHE A 75 -8.86 -7.38 -1.26
N ARG A 76 -9.45 -6.48 -0.47
CA ARG A 76 -10.36 -5.43 -0.91
C ARG A 76 -10.12 -4.16 -0.11
N ARG A 77 -10.37 -2.99 -0.72
CA ARG A 77 -10.49 -1.74 0.03
C ARG A 77 -11.86 -1.62 0.69
N ASP A 78 -11.86 -1.38 2.00
CA ASP A 78 -13.08 -1.05 2.75
C ASP A 78 -13.54 0.40 2.48
N ILE A 79 -14.62 0.81 3.15
CA ILE A 79 -15.16 2.18 3.03
C ILE A 79 -14.22 3.27 3.58
N ALA A 80 -13.27 2.89 4.44
CA ALA A 80 -12.26 3.77 5.01
C ALA A 80 -10.97 3.77 4.16
N GLY A 81 -10.94 3.00 3.06
CA GLY A 81 -9.78 2.87 2.18
C GLY A 81 -8.73 1.85 2.66
N LYS A 82 -8.98 1.10 3.73
CA LYS A 82 -8.04 0.10 4.26
C LYS A 82 -8.09 -1.18 3.45
N CYS A 83 -6.93 -1.80 3.24
CA CYS A 83 -6.82 -3.10 2.59
C CYS A 83 -7.14 -4.23 3.58
N VAL A 84 -8.26 -4.93 3.38
CA VAL A 84 -8.76 -5.98 4.27
C VAL A 84 -9.05 -7.25 3.48
N ALA A 85 -9.07 -8.41 4.14
CA ALA A 85 -9.47 -9.64 3.47
C ALA A 85 -10.94 -9.56 3.03
N VAL A 86 -11.30 -10.22 1.91
CA VAL A 86 -12.70 -10.26 1.43
C VAL A 86 -13.67 -10.73 2.52
N SER A 87 -13.25 -11.61 3.42
CA SER A 87 -14.04 -12.09 4.57
C SER A 87 -14.36 -11.02 5.61
N GLU A 88 -13.55 -9.97 5.68
CA GLU A 88 -13.73 -8.82 6.59
C GLU A 88 -14.63 -7.74 5.97
N CYS A 89 -14.95 -7.84 4.67
CA CYS A 89 -15.90 -6.94 4.05
C CYS A 89 -17.28 -7.05 4.72
N PRO A 90 -18.00 -5.94 4.91
CA PRO A 90 -19.35 -5.96 5.44
C PRO A 90 -20.23 -6.81 4.53
N LYS A 91 -20.79 -7.89 5.08
CA LYS A 91 -21.80 -8.69 4.38
C LYS A 91 -22.99 -7.77 4.16
N ILE A 92 -23.34 -7.55 2.88
CA ILE A 92 -24.59 -6.91 2.52
C ILE A 92 -25.68 -7.92 2.89
N SER A 93 -26.04 -7.99 4.17
CA SER A 93 -27.18 -8.79 4.59
C SER A 93 -28.41 -8.21 3.91
N ALA A 94 -29.21 -9.09 3.32
CA ALA A 94 -30.41 -8.78 2.57
C ALA A 94 -31.50 -8.00 3.37
N GLU A 95 -31.23 -7.64 4.62
CA GLU A 95 -32.13 -6.86 5.47
C GLU A 95 -32.24 -5.39 5.04
N LYS A 96 -31.22 -4.81 4.37
CA LYS A 96 -31.29 -3.41 3.89
C LYS A 96 -32.14 -3.26 2.62
N HIS A 97 -32.37 -4.34 1.86
CA HIS A 97 -33.25 -4.31 0.68
C HIS A 97 -34.74 -4.39 1.03
N LYS A 98 -35.12 -4.85 2.24
CA LYS A 98 -36.52 -4.83 2.69
C LYS A 98 -37.08 -3.41 2.88
N LYS A 99 -36.23 -2.42 3.17
CA LYS A 99 -36.64 -1.00 3.32
C LYS A 99 -36.87 -0.29 1.97
N PHE A 100 -36.39 -0.87 0.86
CA PHE A 100 -36.60 -0.29 -0.47
C PHE A 100 -37.76 -0.96 -1.22
N LEU A 101 -38.12 -2.20 -0.87
CA LEU A 101 -39.27 -2.92 -1.43
C LEU A 101 -40.59 -2.64 -0.71
N ASN A 102 -40.60 -1.87 0.38
CA ASN A 102 -41.81 -1.51 1.12
C ASN A 102 -42.18 -0.02 1.03
N VAL A 103 -41.65 0.70 0.03
CA VAL A 103 -42.06 2.07 -0.31
C VAL A 103 -42.66 2.08 -1.72
N THR A 104 -43.83 1.46 -1.84
CA THR A 104 -44.83 1.74 -2.89
C THR A 104 -46.20 1.44 -2.29
N SER A 105 -46.81 2.47 -1.72
CA SER A 105 -48.25 2.57 -1.44
C SER A 105 -48.89 3.43 -2.51
#